data_AF-A0A3L6RR33-F1
#
_entry.id   AF-A0A3L6RR33-F1
#
_cell.length_a   1.000
_cell.length_b   1.000
_cell.length_c   1.000
_cell.angle_alpha   90.00
_cell.angle_beta   90.00
_cell.angle_gamma   90.00
#
_symmetry.space_group_name_H-M   'P 1'
#
loop_
_entity.id
_entity.type
_entity.pdbx_description
1 polymer ?
#
loop_
_entity_poly.entity_id
_entity_poly.type
_entity_poly.pdbx_seq_one_letter_code
_entity_poly.pdbx_strand_id
1 'polypeptide(L)'
;MGSPHKSQFFSPLDYPSDDEGSMARRGRPGSPAPPPPPDNDDLLSEILLRLPPAPSSLPRASLVCNHWRRLVTNPAFVRRFRAHHRRRAPLLGFFAEEPRFGFTPTLKPPDRVPRGRFSLHLDDDDEWRILSCRHGLLLLHSKRQLQVLVWDPVTGDQCRIAVPPSFHTSDGTIVNNGALLRAAGGVHGGSQSSTFHFQVVILGTGQEYRSFVCVYSSENGVWHDPISIAGPLNSVSPIPGTFLGSSLYWYLLGASHAILEFDLDRQYLAVIDMPLEVMPTSFWLIPADGCVLGFLHQSYEYDVVYLWKRGRDGDGLAGWVREKTIDLSDLLPLSAKDVWYLTIFGFAEDDKVLLIRTPDRIFTIQVESMKFVQFKMHYADSSICYPFSSVYTAGMGLGDEDEHEGAELLLNA
;
A
#
# COMPACT_ATOMS: atom_id res chain seq x y z
N MET A 1 58.29 1.03 69.24
CA MET A 1 58.68 0.27 68.04
C MET A 1 58.24 1.07 66.81
N GLY A 2 59.21 1.57 66.04
CA GLY A 2 59.09 2.26 64.72
C GLY A 2 58.32 3.60 64.71
N SER A 3 58.87 4.79 65.03
CA SER A 3 59.95 5.60 64.41
C SER A 3 59.62 6.20 63.02
N PRO A 4 60.12 7.41 62.66
CA PRO A 4 60.07 8.67 63.42
C PRO A 4 59.90 9.96 62.55
N HIS A 5 59.82 11.11 63.25
CA HIS A 5 60.16 12.49 62.87
C HIS A 5 59.30 13.28 61.86
N LYS A 6 58.50 14.22 62.41
CA LYS A 6 58.08 15.46 61.74
C LYS A 6 58.53 16.64 62.59
N SER A 7 59.36 17.52 62.01
CA SER A 7 59.74 18.82 62.56
C SER A 7 58.91 19.92 61.89
N GLN A 8 58.26 20.73 62.73
CA GLN A 8 57.66 22.03 62.40
C GLN A 8 58.76 23.09 62.21
N PHE A 9 58.55 24.09 61.35
CA PHE A 9 58.78 25.52 61.67
C PHE A 9 58.03 26.44 60.67
N PHE A 10 57.22 27.32 61.28
CA PHE A 10 56.40 28.48 60.88
C PHE A 10 56.50 29.16 59.50
N SER A 11 55.32 29.58 59.00
CA SER A 11 55.09 30.82 58.22
C SER A 11 53.82 31.54 58.70
N PRO A 12 53.73 32.89 58.58
CA PRO A 12 52.77 33.71 59.34
C PRO A 12 51.46 34.03 58.60
N LEU A 13 50.50 34.42 59.45
CA LEU A 13 49.10 34.80 59.25
C LEU A 13 48.82 35.82 58.13
N ASP A 14 47.79 35.52 57.32
CA ASP A 14 47.03 36.48 56.52
C ASP A 14 45.56 36.45 56.97
N TYR A 15 44.98 37.64 57.17
CA TYR A 15 43.56 37.91 57.45
C TYR A 15 43.18 39.21 56.71
N PRO A 16 41.89 39.44 56.43
CA PRO A 16 41.31 39.36 55.09
C PRO A 16 40.96 40.74 54.52
N SER A 17 40.77 40.84 53.20
CA SER A 17 40.19 42.01 52.54
C SER A 17 39.01 41.61 51.67
N ASP A 18 37.94 42.40 51.80
CA ASP A 18 36.57 42.14 51.37
C ASP A 18 36.35 42.01 49.85
N ASP A 19 35.34 41.21 49.50
CA ASP A 19 34.84 40.86 48.17
C ASP A 19 34.58 42.07 47.25
N GLU A 20 35.25 42.10 46.10
CA GLU A 20 34.90 42.95 44.96
C GLU A 20 33.67 42.41 44.22
N GLY A 21 32.58 43.19 44.23
CA GLY A 21 31.55 43.11 43.21
C GLY A 21 32.04 43.76 41.89
N SER A 22 32.12 42.98 40.81
CA SER A 22 32.33 43.50 39.45
C SER A 22 31.39 42.82 38.45
N MET A 23 30.76 43.65 37.63
CA MET A 23 29.55 43.36 36.84
C MET A 23 29.74 42.27 35.77
N ALA A 24 28.84 41.28 35.79
CA ALA A 24 28.68 40.30 34.72
C ALA A 24 28.23 40.97 33.41
N ARG A 25 29.10 41.00 32.40
CA ARG A 25 28.69 41.22 31.00
C ARG A 25 28.01 39.96 30.48
N ARG A 26 26.68 39.93 30.50
CA ARG A 26 25.87 38.96 29.74
C ARG A 26 26.17 39.13 28.25
N GLY A 27 26.96 38.20 27.69
CA GLY A 27 27.07 38.05 26.24
C GLY A 27 25.69 37.73 25.66
N ARG A 28 25.26 38.49 24.65
CA ARG A 28 24.06 38.16 23.87
C ARG A 28 24.25 36.76 23.24
N PRO A 29 23.22 35.90 23.24
CA PRO A 29 23.21 34.75 22.35
C PRO A 29 23.29 35.30 20.92
N GLY A 30 24.31 34.92 20.16
CA GLY A 30 24.37 35.23 18.73
C GLY A 30 23.15 34.64 18.06
N SER A 31 22.42 35.46 17.27
CA SER A 31 21.38 34.94 16.38
C SER A 31 21.95 33.78 15.57
N PRO A 32 21.20 32.68 15.39
CA PRO A 32 21.62 31.62 14.48
C PRO A 32 21.88 32.24 13.10
N ALA A 33 23.04 31.92 12.53
CA ALA A 33 23.39 32.37 11.20
C ALA A 33 22.28 31.94 10.22
N PRO A 34 21.86 32.83 9.30
CA PRO A 34 20.90 32.43 8.27
C PRO A 34 21.47 31.24 7.50
N PRO A 35 20.62 30.27 7.10
CA PRO A 35 21.09 29.14 6.31
C PRO A 35 21.81 29.67 5.06
N PRO A 36 22.95 29.05 4.67
CA PRO A 36 23.63 29.44 3.44
C PRO A 36 22.64 29.39 2.28
N PRO A 37 22.77 30.28 1.28
CA PRO A 37 21.93 30.22 0.09
C PRO A 37 22.04 28.81 -0.50
N PRO A 38 20.92 28.22 -0.97
CA PRO A 38 20.92 26.85 -1.48
C PRO A 38 21.94 26.74 -2.60
N ASP A 39 22.71 25.64 -2.60
CA ASP A 39 23.63 25.36 -3.69
C ASP A 39 22.84 25.26 -5.01
N ASN A 40 23.47 25.54 -6.13
CA ASN A 40 22.83 25.38 -7.44
C ASN A 40 22.32 23.94 -7.64
N ASP A 41 23.00 22.96 -7.05
CA ASP A 41 22.62 21.55 -7.01
C ASP A 41 21.37 21.30 -6.17
N ASP A 42 21.18 22.05 -5.07
CA ASP A 42 19.98 21.96 -4.24
C ASP A 42 18.77 22.51 -4.99
N LEU A 43 18.91 23.68 -5.63
CA LEU A 43 17.84 24.27 -6.45
C LEU A 43 17.47 23.37 -7.63
N LEU A 44 18.48 22.82 -8.32
CA LEU A 44 18.23 21.89 -9.42
C LEU A 44 17.56 20.61 -8.93
N SER A 45 17.98 20.08 -7.78
CA SER A 45 17.32 18.93 -7.16
C SER A 45 15.85 19.21 -6.86
N GLU A 46 15.52 20.39 -6.30
CA GLU A 46 14.13 20.78 -6.07
C GLU A 46 13.30 20.91 -7.35
N ILE A 47 13.90 21.36 -8.45
CA ILE A 47 13.24 21.42 -9.76
C ILE A 47 12.97 20.01 -10.28
N LEU A 48 13.98 19.13 -10.24
CA LEU A 48 13.87 17.76 -10.74
C LEU A 48 12.91 16.90 -9.90
N LEU A 49 12.77 17.18 -8.61
CA LEU A 49 11.79 16.51 -7.74
C LEU A 49 10.34 16.75 -8.18
N ARG A 50 10.07 17.88 -8.83
CA ARG A 50 8.73 18.24 -9.31
C ARG A 50 8.37 17.64 -10.66
N LEU A 51 9.30 16.93 -11.31
CA LEU A 51 8.97 16.16 -12.51
C LEU A 51 7.87 15.14 -12.21
N PRO A 52 6.98 14.84 -13.17
CA PRO A 52 5.93 13.84 -12.98
C PRO A 52 6.52 12.48 -12.58
N PRO A 53 5.83 11.66 -11.76
CA PRO A 53 6.32 10.34 -11.35
C PRO A 53 6.25 9.25 -12.43
N ALA A 54 6.16 9.65 -13.69
CA ALA A 54 6.14 8.73 -14.82
C ALA A 54 7.49 7.97 -14.95
N PRO A 55 7.48 6.67 -15.29
CA PRO A 55 8.68 5.87 -15.53
C PRO A 55 9.75 6.52 -16.42
N SER A 56 9.36 7.30 -17.43
CA SER A 56 10.29 7.96 -18.35
C SER A 56 10.89 9.28 -17.83
N SER A 57 10.38 9.85 -16.74
CA SER A 57 10.76 11.21 -16.29
C SER A 57 12.23 11.35 -15.93
N LEU A 58 12.73 10.52 -15.00
CA LEU A 58 14.13 10.57 -14.59
C LEU A 58 15.10 10.09 -15.68
N PRO A 59 14.80 9.02 -16.45
CA PRO A 59 15.59 8.65 -17.62
C PRO A 59 15.75 9.81 -18.60
N ARG A 60 14.67 10.53 -18.93
CA ARG A 60 14.72 11.69 -19.84
C ARG A 60 15.55 12.84 -19.25
N ALA A 61 15.36 13.16 -17.97
CA ALA A 61 16.16 14.18 -17.29
C ALA A 61 17.67 13.83 -17.31
N SER A 62 18.01 12.55 -17.18
CA SER A 62 19.40 12.07 -17.21
C SER A 62 20.12 12.25 -18.56
N LEU A 63 19.35 12.48 -19.64
CA LEU A 63 19.87 12.70 -20.99
C LEU A 63 20.19 14.16 -21.28
N VAL A 64 19.78 15.10 -20.41
CA VAL A 64 20.00 16.54 -20.61
C VAL A 64 21.48 16.88 -20.51
N CYS A 65 22.16 16.47 -19.43
CA CYS A 65 23.60 16.63 -19.26
C CYS A 65 24.16 15.71 -18.17
N ASN A 66 25.49 15.56 -18.11
CA ASN A 66 26.18 14.76 -17.09
C ASN A 66 25.89 15.20 -15.66
N HIS A 67 25.60 16.49 -15.45
CA HIS A 67 25.25 17.01 -14.14
C HIS A 67 23.86 16.53 -13.70
N TRP A 68 22.84 16.66 -14.55
CA TRP A 68 21.50 16.14 -14.28
C TRP A 68 21.51 14.63 -14.08
N ARG A 69 22.24 13.90 -14.93
CA ARG A 69 22.42 12.44 -14.79
C ARG A 69 22.91 12.07 -13.40
N ARG A 70 23.97 12.71 -12.90
CA ARG A 70 24.54 12.44 -11.57
C ARG A 70 23.54 12.71 -10.44
N LEU A 71 22.71 13.75 -10.58
CA LEU A 71 21.69 14.07 -9.59
C LEU A 71 20.57 13.03 -9.58
N VAL A 72 19.99 12.71 -10.74
CA VAL A 72 18.82 11.81 -10.81
C VAL A 72 19.16 10.34 -10.58
N THR A 73 20.43 9.94 -10.74
CA THR A 73 20.89 8.59 -10.37
C THR A 73 21.36 8.47 -8.92
N ASN A 74 21.47 9.58 -8.18
CA ASN A 74 21.86 9.55 -6.78
C ASN A 74 20.78 8.83 -5.95
N PRO A 75 21.12 7.75 -5.20
CA PRO A 75 20.15 7.01 -4.39
C PRO A 75 19.37 7.89 -3.40
N ALA A 76 19.99 8.93 -2.84
CA ALA A 76 19.30 9.87 -1.95
C ALA A 76 18.25 10.70 -2.70
N PHE A 77 18.55 11.17 -3.90
CA PHE A 77 17.58 11.87 -4.75
C PHE A 77 16.44 10.94 -5.15
N VAL A 78 16.72 9.70 -5.58
CA VAL A 78 15.69 8.73 -5.96
C VAL A 78 14.76 8.42 -4.79
N ARG A 79 15.29 8.24 -3.57
CA ARG A 79 14.47 8.08 -2.37
C ARG A 79 13.58 9.29 -2.10
N ARG A 80 14.11 10.51 -2.24
CA ARG A 80 13.35 11.76 -2.10
C ARG A 80 12.25 11.87 -3.16
N PHE A 81 12.54 11.52 -4.42
CA PHE A 81 11.59 11.53 -5.52
C PHE A 81 10.43 10.55 -5.27
N ARG A 82 10.73 9.30 -4.89
CA ARG A 82 9.71 8.31 -4.53
C ARG A 82 8.88 8.73 -3.32
N ALA A 83 9.50 9.31 -2.30
CA ALA A 83 8.80 9.81 -1.12
C ALA A 83 7.87 10.99 -1.47
N HIS A 84 8.34 11.92 -2.31
CA HIS A 84 7.57 13.08 -2.77
C HIS A 84 6.31 12.67 -3.54
N HIS A 85 6.43 11.67 -4.41
CA HIS A 85 5.33 11.23 -5.28
C HIS A 85 4.52 10.05 -4.76
N ARG A 86 4.79 9.55 -3.54
CA ARG A 86 4.15 8.34 -3.01
C ARG A 86 2.62 8.39 -3.04
N ARG A 87 2.02 9.55 -2.74
CA ARG A 87 0.55 9.74 -2.72
C ARG A 87 -0.06 9.98 -4.10
N ARG A 88 0.77 10.08 -5.14
CA ARG A 88 0.37 10.34 -6.53
C ARG A 88 1.11 9.39 -7.47
N ALA A 89 1.39 8.18 -6.98
CA ALA A 89 2.10 7.18 -7.73
C ALA A 89 1.21 6.72 -8.90
N PRO A 90 1.73 6.61 -10.12
CA PRO A 90 0.94 6.15 -11.25
C PRO A 90 0.57 4.68 -11.08
N LEU A 91 -0.63 4.30 -11.54
CA LEU A 91 -1.02 2.91 -11.74
C LEU A 91 -0.16 2.30 -12.86
N LEU A 92 0.84 1.51 -12.47
CA LEU A 92 1.79 0.89 -13.41
C LEU A 92 1.18 -0.32 -14.12
N GLY A 93 0.30 -1.02 -13.41
CA GLY A 93 -0.32 -2.26 -13.86
C GLY A 93 -1.11 -2.94 -12.76
N PHE A 94 -1.34 -4.23 -12.91
CA PHE A 94 -1.96 -5.07 -11.89
C PHE A 94 -1.32 -6.46 -11.87
N PHE A 95 -1.34 -7.08 -10.70
CA PHE A 95 -0.96 -8.48 -10.51
C PHE A 95 -2.21 -9.37 -10.55
N ALA A 96 -2.07 -10.57 -11.10
CA ALA A 96 -3.07 -11.62 -11.05
C ALA A 96 -2.41 -12.91 -10.54
N GLU A 97 -3.15 -13.79 -9.88
CA GLU A 97 -2.57 -15.01 -9.33
C GLU A 97 -2.15 -15.99 -10.44
N GLU A 98 -2.89 -15.99 -11.55
CA GLU A 98 -2.62 -16.86 -12.70
C GLU A 98 -2.24 -16.05 -13.96
N PRO A 99 -1.18 -16.45 -14.68
CA PRO A 99 -0.15 -17.44 -14.33
C PRO A 99 0.69 -16.87 -13.18
N ARG A 100 1.07 -17.75 -12.23
CA ARG A 100 1.88 -17.46 -11.02
C ARG A 100 2.33 -16.00 -10.87
N PHE A 101 1.48 -15.17 -10.27
CA PHE A 101 1.75 -13.76 -9.93
C PHE A 101 2.16 -12.86 -11.13
N GLY A 102 1.55 -13.09 -12.28
CA GLY A 102 1.83 -12.33 -13.51
C GLY A 102 1.48 -10.84 -13.39
N PHE A 103 2.39 -9.99 -13.86
CA PHE A 103 2.19 -8.55 -13.93
C PHE A 103 1.72 -8.10 -15.32
N THR A 104 0.61 -7.37 -15.37
CA THR A 104 0.10 -6.77 -16.61
C THR A 104 0.22 -5.24 -16.56
N PRO A 105 1.06 -4.64 -17.43
CA PRO A 105 1.23 -3.20 -17.45
C PRO A 105 0.02 -2.50 -18.08
N THR A 106 -0.36 -1.35 -17.51
CA THR A 106 -1.47 -0.51 -18.00
C THR A 106 -0.98 0.74 -18.74
N LEU A 107 0.26 1.18 -18.48
CA LEU A 107 0.80 2.38 -19.10
C LEU A 107 1.18 2.18 -20.58
N LYS A 108 1.07 3.26 -21.35
CA LYS A 108 1.46 3.31 -22.76
C LYS A 108 2.96 3.61 -22.90
N PRO A 109 3.61 3.22 -24.01
CA PRO A 109 4.93 3.75 -24.34
C PRO A 109 4.93 5.28 -24.32
N PRO A 110 5.98 5.94 -23.78
CA PRO A 110 7.26 5.37 -23.31
C PRO A 110 7.25 4.91 -21.84
N ASP A 111 6.13 5.06 -21.13
CA ASP A 111 6.01 4.82 -19.70
C ASP A 111 5.58 3.38 -19.35
N ARG A 112 5.40 2.53 -20.37
CA ARG A 112 5.07 1.12 -20.22
C ARG A 112 6.20 0.38 -19.50
N VAL A 113 5.89 -0.24 -18.37
CA VAL A 113 6.82 -1.14 -17.68
C VAL A 113 6.79 -2.52 -18.38
N PRO A 114 7.95 -3.16 -18.65
CA PRO A 114 7.97 -4.50 -19.22
C PRO A 114 7.25 -5.53 -18.33
N ARG A 115 6.53 -6.49 -18.93
CA ARG A 115 5.76 -7.51 -18.20
C ARG A 115 6.61 -8.30 -17.21
N GLY A 116 7.77 -8.80 -17.66
CA GLY A 116 8.72 -9.55 -16.82
C GLY A 116 9.53 -8.69 -15.86
N ARG A 117 9.28 -7.38 -15.75
CA ARG A 117 10.06 -6.49 -14.87
C ARG A 117 9.83 -6.82 -13.39
N PHE A 118 8.62 -7.24 -13.05
CA PHE A 118 8.19 -7.56 -11.69
C PHE A 118 7.87 -9.06 -11.58
N SER A 119 8.89 -9.88 -11.79
CA SER A 119 8.79 -11.32 -11.60
C SER A 119 9.26 -11.72 -10.20
N LEU A 120 8.47 -12.54 -9.52
CA LEU A 120 8.81 -13.10 -8.22
C LEU A 120 8.99 -14.61 -8.36
N HIS A 121 10.17 -15.10 -7.98
CA HIS A 121 10.45 -16.54 -7.94
C HIS A 121 10.09 -17.06 -6.55
N LEU A 122 9.12 -17.96 -6.51
CA LEU A 122 8.65 -18.62 -5.28
C LEU A 122 8.81 -20.13 -5.44
N ASP A 123 8.90 -20.83 -4.32
CA ASP A 123 9.06 -22.29 -4.32
C ASP A 123 7.88 -22.95 -5.03
N ASP A 124 8.18 -23.80 -6.01
CA ASP A 124 7.14 -24.28 -6.92
C ASP A 124 6.09 -25.16 -6.26
N ASP A 125 6.47 -25.79 -5.16
CA ASP A 125 5.63 -26.72 -4.43
C ASP A 125 4.61 -26.05 -3.51
N ASP A 126 4.72 -24.74 -3.26
CA ASP A 126 3.94 -24.04 -2.23
C ASP A 126 2.73 -23.27 -2.78
N GLU A 127 1.63 -23.27 -2.02
CA GLU A 127 0.38 -22.60 -2.37
C GLU A 127 0.43 -21.14 -1.87
N TRP A 128 1.05 -20.30 -2.68
CA TRP A 128 1.11 -18.85 -2.46
C TRP A 128 -0.17 -18.18 -2.95
N ARG A 129 -0.63 -17.16 -2.22
CA ARG A 129 -1.76 -16.29 -2.61
C ARG A 129 -1.42 -14.84 -2.33
N ILE A 130 -1.92 -13.91 -3.15
CA ILE A 130 -1.80 -12.48 -2.84
C ILE A 130 -2.93 -12.15 -1.85
N LEU A 131 -2.62 -11.46 -0.76
CA LEU A 131 -3.62 -10.97 0.19
C LEU A 131 -3.92 -9.48 -0.03
N SER A 132 -2.90 -8.70 -0.42
CA SER A 132 -3.03 -7.25 -0.57
C SER A 132 -1.96 -6.69 -1.51
N CYS A 133 -2.30 -5.61 -2.20
CA CYS A 133 -1.38 -4.78 -2.95
C CYS A 133 -1.69 -3.31 -2.64
N ARG A 134 -0.80 -2.64 -1.91
CA ARG A 134 -1.06 -1.29 -1.39
C ARG A 134 0.25 -0.52 -1.22
N HIS A 135 0.23 0.77 -1.57
CA HIS A 135 1.38 1.67 -1.43
C HIS A 135 2.69 1.14 -2.08
N GLY A 136 2.56 0.49 -3.24
CA GLY A 136 3.69 -0.07 -3.99
C GLY A 136 4.31 -1.34 -3.38
N LEU A 137 3.61 -2.01 -2.46
CA LEU A 137 4.04 -3.26 -1.83
C LEU A 137 2.98 -4.35 -2.01
N LEU A 138 3.42 -5.60 -2.13
CA LEU A 138 2.57 -6.79 -2.13
C LEU A 138 2.71 -7.54 -0.80
N LEU A 139 1.60 -8.11 -0.35
CA LEU A 139 1.53 -9.08 0.74
C LEU A 139 1.10 -10.41 0.16
N LEU A 140 1.95 -11.42 0.26
CA LEU A 140 1.67 -12.78 -0.14
C LEU A 140 1.61 -13.69 1.08
N HIS A 141 0.83 -14.75 1.02
CA HIS A 141 0.73 -15.75 2.08
C HIS A 141 1.01 -17.14 1.52
N SER A 142 1.88 -17.86 2.22
CA SER A 142 2.16 -19.27 2.01
C SER A 142 1.39 -20.10 3.01
N LYS A 143 0.47 -20.93 2.50
CA LYS A 143 -0.30 -21.85 3.36
C LYS A 143 0.55 -23.01 3.87
N ARG A 144 1.56 -23.49 3.13
CA ARG A 144 2.36 -24.64 3.57
C ARG A 144 3.47 -24.24 4.52
N GLN A 145 4.16 -23.13 4.24
CA GLN A 145 5.29 -22.66 5.04
C GLN A 145 4.85 -21.81 6.24
N LEU A 146 3.55 -21.50 6.37
CA LEU A 146 2.99 -20.72 7.48
C LEU A 146 3.68 -19.36 7.64
N GLN A 147 3.86 -18.67 6.51
CA GLN A 147 4.49 -17.37 6.48
C GLN A 147 3.77 -16.40 5.56
N VAL A 148 3.95 -15.13 5.84
CA VAL A 148 3.62 -14.04 4.93
C VAL A 148 4.88 -13.40 4.39
N LEU A 149 4.85 -12.99 3.13
CA LEU A 149 5.92 -12.30 2.44
C LEU A 149 5.45 -10.89 2.09
N VAL A 150 6.17 -9.89 2.58
CA VAL A 150 6.07 -8.51 2.11
C VAL A 150 7.11 -8.31 1.03
N TRP A 151 6.68 -7.92 -0.17
CA TRP A 151 7.54 -7.72 -1.33
C TRP A 151 7.38 -6.31 -1.90
N ASP A 152 8.50 -5.66 -2.20
CA ASP A 152 8.56 -4.42 -2.97
C ASP A 152 9.02 -4.75 -4.41
N PRO A 153 8.12 -4.78 -5.41
CA PRO A 153 8.50 -5.16 -6.77
C PRO A 153 9.49 -4.20 -7.45
N VAL A 154 9.53 -2.94 -7.02
CA VAL A 154 10.38 -1.91 -7.63
C VAL A 154 11.83 -2.03 -7.16
N THR A 155 12.04 -2.37 -5.89
CA THR A 155 13.39 -2.54 -5.31
C THR A 155 13.86 -4.00 -5.32
N GLY A 156 12.93 -4.95 -5.33
CA GLY A 156 13.22 -6.36 -5.11
C GLY A 156 13.30 -6.75 -3.62
N ASP A 157 13.15 -5.79 -2.69
CA ASP A 157 13.22 -6.04 -1.26
C ASP A 157 12.11 -7.01 -0.81
N GLN A 158 12.47 -7.95 0.05
CA GLN A 158 11.58 -9.00 0.56
C GLN A 158 11.71 -9.10 2.08
N CYS A 159 10.58 -9.26 2.78
CA CYS A 159 10.54 -9.56 4.21
C CYS A 159 9.59 -10.73 4.47
N ARG A 160 10.12 -11.86 4.95
CA ARG A 160 9.34 -13.05 5.33
C ARG A 160 9.05 -13.02 6.83
N ILE A 161 7.80 -13.28 7.19
CA ILE A 161 7.32 -13.21 8.58
C ILE A 161 6.53 -14.48 8.85
N ALA A 162 6.90 -15.21 9.90
CA ALA A 162 6.14 -16.38 10.34
C ALA A 162 4.75 -15.97 10.82
N VAL A 163 3.72 -16.73 10.45
CA VAL A 163 2.34 -16.54 10.91
C VAL A 163 2.27 -16.88 12.42
N PRO A 164 1.58 -16.06 13.24
CA PRO A 164 1.56 -16.24 14.68
C PRO A 164 0.85 -17.54 15.08
N PRO A 165 1.26 -18.19 16.18
CA PRO A 165 0.72 -19.48 16.66
C PRO A 165 -0.81 -19.57 16.74
N SER A 166 -1.48 -18.44 16.99
CA SER A 166 -2.95 -18.37 17.08
C SER A 166 -3.69 -18.72 15.78
N PHE A 167 -3.00 -18.79 14.65
CA PHE A 167 -3.59 -19.14 13.35
C PHE A 167 -3.29 -20.59 12.92
N HIS A 168 -2.59 -21.36 13.76
CA HIS A 168 -2.23 -22.75 13.46
C HIS A 168 -3.41 -23.64 13.87
N THR A 169 -3.95 -24.44 12.95
CA THR A 169 -4.99 -25.45 13.27
C THR A 169 -4.51 -26.85 12.89
N SER A 170 -5.15 -27.89 13.45
CA SER A 170 -4.83 -29.29 13.17
C SER A 170 -4.94 -29.65 11.68
N ASP A 171 -5.78 -28.91 10.94
CA ASP A 171 -6.09 -29.16 9.53
C ASP A 171 -5.37 -28.14 8.60
N GLY A 172 -4.48 -27.33 9.15
CA GLY A 172 -3.71 -26.29 8.47
C GLY A 172 -4.08 -24.86 8.91
N THR A 173 -3.29 -23.87 8.49
CA THR A 173 -3.49 -22.48 8.91
C THR A 173 -4.62 -21.80 8.15
N ILE A 174 -5.51 -21.12 8.87
CA ILE A 174 -6.70 -20.43 8.31
C ILE A 174 -6.44 -18.92 8.27
N VAL A 175 -5.43 -18.50 7.50
CA VAL A 175 -5.35 -17.10 7.06
C VAL A 175 -6.26 -16.98 5.84
N ASN A 176 -7.36 -16.25 6.00
CA ASN A 176 -8.34 -16.05 4.93
C ASN A 176 -8.02 -14.80 4.10
N ASN A 177 -7.52 -13.75 4.75
CA ASN A 177 -7.23 -12.46 4.12
C ASN A 177 -6.14 -11.71 4.90
N GLY A 178 -5.69 -10.58 4.39
CA GLY A 178 -4.77 -9.70 5.07
C GLY A 178 -4.66 -8.33 4.40
N ALA A 179 -4.02 -7.40 5.09
CA ALA A 179 -3.76 -6.07 4.58
C ALA A 179 -2.35 -5.63 4.96
N LEU A 180 -1.76 -4.79 4.11
CA LEU A 180 -0.46 -4.21 4.31
C LEU A 180 -0.57 -2.70 4.41
N LEU A 181 -0.05 -2.12 5.48
CA LEU A 181 -0.04 -0.68 5.70
C LEU A 181 1.40 -0.22 5.79
N ARG A 182 1.78 0.79 5.01
CA ARG A 182 3.10 1.40 5.11
C ARG A 182 3.02 2.50 6.17
N ALA A 183 3.92 2.49 7.15
CA ALA A 183 3.94 3.53 8.16
C ALA A 183 4.32 4.89 7.53
N ALA A 184 3.77 5.98 8.07
CA ALA A 184 4.19 7.32 7.70
C ALA A 184 5.68 7.48 8.05
N GLY A 185 6.50 7.78 7.05
CA GLY A 185 7.96 7.70 7.16
C GLY A 185 8.52 8.52 8.32
N GLY A 186 9.14 7.84 9.30
CA GLY A 186 10.06 8.45 10.24
C GLY A 186 11.37 8.78 9.53
N VAL A 187 11.79 10.04 9.61
CA VAL A 187 13.08 10.53 9.09
C VAL A 187 14.19 10.17 10.07
N HIS A 188 14.37 8.90 10.45
CA HIS A 188 15.41 8.53 11.42
C HIS A 188 16.33 7.47 10.83
N GLY A 189 17.58 7.87 10.62
CA GLY A 189 18.65 7.01 10.12
C GLY A 189 19.06 5.97 11.16
N GLY A 190 19.07 4.72 10.73
CA GLY A 190 19.68 3.59 11.42
C GLY A 190 19.96 2.52 10.37
N SER A 191 21.19 2.01 10.33
CA SER A 191 21.62 1.04 9.33
C SER A 191 21.04 -0.35 9.58
N GLN A 192 20.83 -1.07 8.47
CA GLN A 192 20.70 -2.53 8.33
C GLN A 192 19.28 -3.08 8.56
N SER A 193 18.48 -3.14 7.47
CA SER A 193 17.77 -4.37 7.01
C SER A 193 16.34 -4.20 6.47
N SER A 194 15.73 -3.02 6.49
CA SER A 194 14.58 -2.70 5.60
C SER A 194 14.42 -1.19 5.48
N THR A 195 14.25 -0.67 4.26
CA THR A 195 14.17 0.79 4.03
C THR A 195 12.79 1.39 4.30
N PHE A 196 11.85 0.60 4.83
CA PHE A 196 10.47 1.01 5.04
C PHE A 196 9.84 0.29 6.24
N HIS A 197 9.26 1.08 7.14
CA HIS A 197 8.38 0.57 8.19
C HIS A 197 7.00 0.28 7.60
N PHE A 198 6.46 -0.87 7.95
CA PHE A 198 5.14 -1.35 7.59
C PHE A 198 4.49 -2.11 8.75
N GLN A 199 3.18 -2.25 8.67
CA GLN A 199 2.38 -3.14 9.50
C GLN A 199 1.67 -4.15 8.59
N VAL A 200 1.63 -5.41 9.04
CA VAL A 200 0.85 -6.46 8.39
C VAL A 200 -0.33 -6.78 9.29
N VAL A 201 -1.53 -6.81 8.72
CA VAL A 201 -2.72 -7.26 9.41
C VAL A 201 -3.15 -8.55 8.74
N ILE A 202 -3.27 -9.64 9.50
CA ILE A 202 -3.83 -10.90 9.00
C ILE A 202 -5.18 -11.14 9.62
N LEU A 203 -6.09 -11.69 8.82
CA LEU A 203 -7.45 -12.03 9.20
C LEU A 203 -7.68 -13.51 8.96
N GLY A 204 -8.21 -14.18 9.98
CA GLY A 204 -8.48 -15.61 9.97
C GLY A 204 -9.77 -15.95 10.68
N THR A 205 -10.32 -17.10 10.36
CA THR A 205 -11.46 -17.68 11.07
C THR A 205 -11.01 -18.90 11.84
N GLY A 206 -11.41 -18.99 13.10
CA GLY A 206 -11.11 -20.12 13.97
C GLY A 206 -12.35 -20.94 14.31
N GLN A 207 -12.24 -21.76 15.36
CA GLN A 207 -13.37 -22.54 15.85
C GLN A 207 -14.54 -21.64 16.28
N GLU A 208 -15.75 -22.20 16.24
CA GLU A 208 -17.00 -21.50 16.59
C GLU A 208 -17.28 -20.24 15.72
N TYR A 209 -16.75 -20.19 14.49
CA TYR A 209 -16.96 -19.08 13.55
C TYR A 209 -16.50 -17.71 14.09
N ARG A 210 -15.51 -17.72 14.98
CA ARG A 210 -14.87 -16.49 15.45
C ARG A 210 -13.91 -15.97 14.40
N SER A 211 -13.96 -14.67 14.15
CA SER A 211 -12.98 -13.97 13.33
C SER A 211 -11.88 -13.42 14.23
N PHE A 212 -10.63 -13.58 13.80
CA PHE A 212 -9.43 -13.17 14.51
C PHE A 212 -8.59 -12.25 13.63
N VAL A 213 -8.13 -11.16 14.22
CA VAL A 213 -7.18 -10.25 13.60
C VAL A 213 -5.92 -10.20 14.44
N CYS A 214 -4.78 -10.22 13.77
CA CYS A 214 -3.49 -10.03 14.41
C CYS A 214 -2.65 -9.05 13.58
N VAL A 215 -1.92 -8.19 14.28
CA VAL A 215 -1.14 -7.11 13.68
C VAL A 215 0.33 -7.35 13.95
N TYR A 216 1.15 -7.35 12.91
CA TYR A 216 2.60 -7.33 12.99
C TYR A 216 3.09 -5.91 12.76
N SER A 217 4.06 -5.46 13.56
CA SER A 217 4.81 -4.23 13.28
C SER A 217 6.25 -4.55 12.92
N SER A 218 6.71 -4.02 11.77
CA SER A 218 8.12 -4.13 11.38
C SER A 218 9.07 -3.32 12.26
N GLU A 219 8.57 -2.37 13.06
CA GLU A 219 9.40 -1.54 13.94
C GLU A 219 9.96 -2.35 15.12
N ASN A 220 9.12 -3.20 15.71
CA ASN A 220 9.48 -4.03 16.85
C ASN A 220 9.68 -5.51 16.46
N GLY A 221 9.29 -5.90 15.23
CA GLY A 221 9.46 -7.25 14.71
C GLY A 221 8.56 -8.28 15.39
N VAL A 222 7.43 -7.85 15.97
CA VAL A 222 6.53 -8.75 16.72
C VAL A 222 5.08 -8.65 16.27
N TRP A 223 4.37 -9.76 16.45
CA TRP A 223 2.91 -9.82 16.40
C TRP A 223 2.32 -9.34 17.72
N HIS A 224 1.27 -8.53 17.64
CA HIS A 224 0.44 -8.15 18.78
C HIS A 224 -0.54 -9.26 19.15
N ASP A 225 -1.09 -9.19 20.36
CA ASP A 225 -2.09 -10.14 20.81
C ASP A 225 -3.30 -10.16 19.86
N PRO A 226 -3.85 -11.35 19.53
CA PRO A 226 -4.96 -11.45 18.60
C PRO A 226 -6.24 -10.87 19.20
N ILE A 227 -6.96 -10.11 18.39
CA ILE A 227 -8.26 -9.55 18.71
C ILE A 227 -9.31 -10.42 18.03
N SER A 228 -10.40 -10.72 18.72
CA SER A 228 -11.44 -11.59 18.16
C SER A 228 -12.84 -11.09 18.43
N ILE A 229 -13.75 -11.44 17.53
CA ILE A 229 -15.19 -11.22 17.66
C ILE A 229 -15.91 -12.51 17.30
N ALA A 230 -17.04 -12.76 17.97
CA ALA A 230 -17.97 -13.79 17.50
C ALA A 230 -18.52 -13.33 16.14
N GLY A 231 -18.18 -14.05 15.08
CA GLY A 231 -18.70 -13.72 13.76
C GLY A 231 -20.13 -14.22 13.59
N PRO A 232 -20.94 -13.59 12.72
CA PRO A 232 -22.00 -14.35 12.05
C PRO A 232 -21.37 -15.57 11.35
N LEU A 233 -22.14 -16.65 11.14
CA LEU A 233 -21.73 -17.92 10.49
C LEU A 233 -21.24 -17.72 9.03
N ASN A 234 -20.16 -16.98 8.84
CA ASN A 234 -19.71 -16.42 7.58
C ASN A 234 -18.20 -16.66 7.39
N SER A 235 -17.81 -16.97 6.17
CA SER A 235 -16.43 -17.01 5.72
C SER A 235 -15.96 -15.63 5.32
N VAL A 236 -14.67 -15.34 5.50
CA VAL A 236 -14.07 -14.10 4.99
C VAL A 236 -13.88 -14.21 3.48
N SER A 237 -14.30 -13.18 2.74
CA SER A 237 -14.10 -13.10 1.28
C SER A 237 -12.61 -13.05 0.91
N PRO A 238 -12.18 -13.65 -0.21
CA PRO A 238 -10.83 -13.47 -0.73
C PRO A 238 -10.57 -12.06 -1.30
N ILE A 239 -11.63 -11.25 -1.48
CA ILE A 239 -11.50 -9.87 -1.97
C ILE A 239 -10.65 -9.05 -0.98
N PRO A 240 -9.61 -8.32 -1.42
CA PRO A 240 -8.77 -7.53 -0.55
C PRO A 240 -9.57 -6.53 0.29
N GLY A 241 -9.17 -6.37 1.54
CA GLY A 241 -9.77 -5.37 2.42
C GLY A 241 -9.42 -3.94 2.01
N THR A 242 -10.36 -3.03 2.25
CA THR A 242 -10.14 -1.59 2.02
C THR A 242 -9.73 -0.89 3.30
N PHE A 243 -8.88 0.14 3.19
CA PHE A 243 -8.41 0.94 4.32
C PHE A 243 -9.02 2.34 4.25
N LEU A 244 -9.70 2.76 5.30
CA LEU A 244 -10.33 4.07 5.38
C LEU A 244 -10.17 4.65 6.78
N GLY A 245 -9.61 5.87 6.87
CA GLY A 245 -9.35 6.53 8.14
C GLY A 245 -8.31 5.76 8.96
N SER A 246 -8.75 5.13 10.04
CA SER A 246 -7.97 4.26 10.92
C SER A 246 -8.40 2.80 10.86
N SER A 247 -9.34 2.44 9.97
CA SER A 247 -9.98 1.13 9.97
C SER A 247 -9.76 0.36 8.67
N LEU A 248 -9.64 -0.96 8.79
CA LEU A 248 -9.69 -1.91 7.69
C LEU A 248 -11.07 -2.55 7.62
N TYR A 249 -11.56 -2.76 6.40
CA TYR A 249 -12.88 -3.33 6.15
C TYR A 249 -12.77 -4.53 5.20
N TRP A 250 -13.36 -5.65 5.59
CA TRP A 250 -13.43 -6.87 4.77
C TRP A 250 -14.87 -7.35 4.61
N TYR A 251 -15.15 -7.93 3.46
CA TYR A 251 -16.45 -8.53 3.19
C TYR A 251 -16.57 -9.92 3.81
N LEU A 252 -17.69 -10.19 4.48
CA LEU A 252 -18.04 -11.49 5.05
C LEU A 252 -19.11 -12.17 4.19
N LEU A 253 -18.80 -13.38 3.70
CA LEU A 253 -19.65 -14.26 2.90
C LEU A 253 -20.38 -15.27 3.78
N GLY A 254 -21.70 -15.36 3.72
CA GLY A 254 -22.44 -16.43 4.38
C GLY A 254 -23.93 -16.16 4.43
N ALA A 255 -24.61 -16.66 5.47
CA ALA A 255 -26.08 -16.58 5.59
C ALA A 255 -26.59 -15.14 5.76
N SER A 256 -25.76 -14.24 6.25
CA SER A 256 -26.05 -12.80 6.34
C SER A 256 -24.85 -12.02 5.84
N HIS A 257 -24.95 -11.35 4.69
CA HIS A 257 -23.86 -10.55 4.15
C HIS A 257 -23.53 -9.38 5.09
N ALA A 258 -22.25 -9.20 5.41
CA ALA A 258 -21.81 -8.19 6.36
C ALA A 258 -20.39 -7.70 6.02
N ILE A 259 -19.98 -6.62 6.66
CA ILE A 259 -18.61 -6.09 6.59
C ILE A 259 -17.99 -6.19 7.98
N LEU A 260 -16.81 -6.80 8.06
CA LEU A 260 -15.98 -6.76 9.25
C LEU A 260 -15.16 -5.47 9.24
N GLU A 261 -15.30 -4.66 10.28
CA GLU A 261 -14.45 -3.52 10.58
C GLU A 261 -13.40 -3.91 11.60
N PHE A 262 -12.15 -3.52 11.36
CA PHE A 262 -11.07 -3.53 12.32
C PHE A 262 -10.49 -2.12 12.46
N ASP A 263 -10.70 -1.49 13.61
CA ASP A 263 -10.09 -0.18 13.91
C ASP A 263 -8.69 -0.39 14.49
N LEU A 264 -7.67 0.09 13.78
CA LEU A 264 -6.27 -0.06 14.17
C LEU A 264 -5.90 0.80 15.38
N ASP A 265 -6.50 1.96 15.57
CA ASP A 265 -6.12 2.86 16.67
C ASP A 265 -6.74 2.39 17.98
N ARG A 266 -8.00 1.96 17.91
CA ARG A 266 -8.78 1.51 19.07
C ARG A 266 -8.64 0.01 19.33
N GLN A 267 -8.06 -0.74 18.39
CA GLN A 267 -7.79 -2.19 18.51
C GLN A 267 -9.08 -2.98 18.84
N TYR A 268 -10.15 -2.77 18.07
CA TYR A 268 -11.39 -3.52 18.21
C TYR A 268 -11.97 -3.95 16.86
N LEU A 269 -12.85 -4.94 16.92
CA LEU A 269 -13.60 -5.47 15.79
C LEU A 269 -15.08 -5.10 15.91
N ALA A 270 -15.70 -4.78 14.78
CA ALA A 270 -17.14 -4.59 14.69
C ALA A 270 -17.68 -5.23 13.40
N VAL A 271 -18.97 -5.52 13.40
CA VAL A 271 -19.69 -6.01 12.22
C VAL A 271 -20.66 -4.94 11.78
N ILE A 272 -20.62 -4.60 10.50
CA ILE A 272 -21.49 -3.63 9.85
C ILE A 272 -22.42 -4.39 8.92
N ASP A 273 -23.72 -4.24 9.15
CA ASP A 273 -24.74 -4.87 8.30
C ASP A 273 -24.74 -4.28 6.89
N MET A 274 -24.91 -5.15 5.90
CA MET A 274 -25.14 -4.78 4.50
C MET A 274 -26.62 -4.57 4.22
N PRO A 275 -26.99 -3.78 3.20
CA PRO A 275 -28.39 -3.67 2.79
C PRO A 275 -28.91 -5.02 2.30
N LEU A 276 -30.07 -5.46 2.83
CA LEU A 276 -30.67 -6.78 2.58
C LEU A 276 -30.98 -7.07 1.11
N GLU A 277 -31.17 -6.02 0.31
CA GLU A 277 -31.48 -6.11 -1.12
C GLU A 277 -30.28 -6.55 -1.97
N VAL A 278 -29.08 -6.60 -1.39
CA VAL A 278 -27.85 -6.91 -2.11
C VAL A 278 -27.41 -8.34 -1.81
N MET A 279 -27.50 -9.20 -2.82
CA MET A 279 -26.97 -10.57 -2.82
C MET A 279 -25.83 -10.64 -3.83
N PRO A 280 -24.60 -10.21 -3.48
CA PRO A 280 -23.63 -9.89 -4.51
C PRO A 280 -22.83 -11.14 -4.92
N THR A 281 -22.90 -11.48 -6.21
CA THR A 281 -21.97 -12.41 -6.87
C THR A 281 -20.64 -11.76 -7.22
N SER A 282 -20.63 -10.42 -7.35
CA SER A 282 -19.48 -9.59 -7.72
C SER A 282 -19.55 -8.28 -6.92
N PHE A 283 -18.51 -8.04 -6.12
CA PHE A 283 -18.48 -7.07 -5.04
C PHE A 283 -17.09 -6.48 -4.83
N TRP A 284 -17.00 -5.20 -4.45
CA TRP A 284 -15.72 -4.60 -4.02
C TRP A 284 -15.93 -3.49 -3.00
N LEU A 285 -15.20 -3.50 -1.88
CA LEU A 285 -15.22 -2.41 -0.90
C LEU A 285 -14.33 -1.27 -1.34
N ILE A 286 -14.82 -0.03 -1.23
CA ILE A 286 -14.10 1.15 -1.69
C ILE A 286 -14.12 2.27 -0.64
N PRO A 287 -13.06 3.10 -0.56
CA PRO A 287 -13.13 4.39 0.09
C PRO A 287 -13.90 5.35 -0.84
N ALA A 288 -15.16 5.62 -0.53
CA ALA A 288 -16.01 6.49 -1.33
C ALA A 288 -15.76 7.98 -1.05
N ASP A 289 -16.34 8.83 -1.91
CA ASP A 289 -16.22 10.29 -1.79
C ASP A 289 -16.72 10.81 -0.44
N GLY A 290 -16.01 11.79 0.10
CA GLY A 290 -16.28 12.31 1.45
C GLY A 290 -15.68 11.46 2.57
N CYS A 291 -14.74 10.55 2.25
CA CYS A 291 -14.06 9.69 3.22
C CYS A 291 -15.03 8.79 3.99
N VAL A 292 -16.02 8.25 3.29
CA VAL A 292 -16.99 7.30 3.86
C VAL A 292 -16.80 5.91 3.24
N LEU A 293 -17.20 4.89 4.00
CA LEU A 293 -17.17 3.52 3.51
C LEU A 293 -18.18 3.36 2.38
N GLY A 294 -17.76 2.76 1.28
CA GLY A 294 -18.63 2.42 0.16
C GLY A 294 -18.36 1.02 -0.38
N PHE A 295 -19.20 0.61 -1.31
CA PHE A 295 -18.97 -0.60 -2.07
C PHE A 295 -19.52 -0.50 -3.49
N LEU A 296 -18.91 -1.27 -4.38
CA LEU A 296 -19.38 -1.53 -5.72
C LEU A 296 -20.05 -2.90 -5.72
N HIS A 297 -21.24 -2.97 -6.30
CA HIS A 297 -21.98 -4.20 -6.47
C HIS A 297 -22.46 -4.29 -7.92
N GLN A 298 -22.13 -5.39 -8.57
CA GLN A 298 -22.64 -5.68 -9.90
C GLN A 298 -23.99 -6.42 -9.81
N SER A 299 -24.98 -5.90 -10.52
CA SER A 299 -26.30 -6.54 -10.62
C SER A 299 -26.20 -7.92 -11.27
N TYR A 300 -26.98 -8.87 -10.79
CA TYR A 300 -27.12 -10.18 -11.43
C TYR A 300 -28.02 -10.12 -12.68
N GLU A 301 -29.01 -9.23 -12.67
CA GLU A 301 -30.05 -9.16 -13.71
C GLU A 301 -29.74 -8.14 -14.83
N TYR A 302 -28.79 -7.24 -14.58
CA TYR A 302 -28.53 -6.10 -15.44
C TYR A 302 -27.02 -5.89 -15.59
N ASP A 303 -26.60 -5.32 -16.72
CA ASP A 303 -25.21 -4.97 -16.99
C ASP A 303 -24.78 -3.69 -16.27
N VAL A 304 -25.13 -3.57 -14.99
CA VAL A 304 -24.93 -2.34 -14.22
C VAL A 304 -24.12 -2.62 -12.97
N VAL A 305 -23.26 -1.65 -12.63
CA VAL A 305 -22.57 -1.60 -11.34
C VAL A 305 -23.14 -0.46 -10.52
N TYR A 306 -23.64 -0.79 -9.33
CA TYR A 306 -24.13 0.16 -8.36
C TYR A 306 -23.01 0.55 -7.40
N LEU A 307 -22.83 1.86 -7.19
CA LEU A 307 -22.02 2.41 -6.13
C LEU A 307 -22.94 2.77 -4.95
N TRP A 308 -22.65 2.15 -3.82
CA TRP A 308 -23.29 2.44 -2.55
C TRP A 308 -22.30 3.09 -1.61
N LYS A 309 -22.76 4.05 -0.82
CA LYS A 309 -21.98 4.67 0.26
C LYS A 309 -22.74 4.66 1.56
N ARG A 310 -22.00 4.62 2.66
CA ARG A 310 -22.56 4.81 3.98
C ARG A 310 -22.86 6.30 4.17
N GLY A 311 -24.09 6.59 4.55
CA GLY A 311 -24.58 7.96 4.70
C GLY A 311 -25.77 7.99 5.64
N ARG A 312 -26.49 9.13 5.63
CA ARG A 312 -27.84 9.16 6.19
C ARG A 312 -28.82 8.86 5.06
N ASP A 313 -29.77 7.97 5.32
CA ASP A 313 -30.88 7.74 4.41
C ASP A 313 -31.85 8.95 4.40
N GLY A 314 -32.92 8.85 3.60
CA GLY A 314 -33.95 9.90 3.50
C GLY A 314 -34.64 10.22 4.83
N ASP A 315 -34.59 9.29 5.79
CA ASP A 315 -35.19 9.40 7.12
C ASP A 315 -34.17 9.87 8.19
N GLY A 316 -32.92 10.13 7.79
CA GLY A 316 -31.86 10.66 8.66
C GLY A 316 -31.12 9.62 9.50
N LEU A 317 -31.43 8.32 9.33
CA LEU A 317 -30.76 7.20 9.99
C LEU A 317 -29.46 6.84 9.27
N ALA A 318 -28.46 6.40 10.03
CA ALA A 318 -27.20 5.94 9.45
C ALA A 318 -27.45 4.62 8.68
N GLY A 319 -27.25 4.66 7.37
CA GLY A 319 -27.57 3.56 6.48
C GLY A 319 -26.76 3.57 5.19
N TRP A 320 -27.19 2.75 4.24
CA TRP A 320 -26.57 2.64 2.92
C TRP A 320 -27.41 3.40 1.90
N VAL A 321 -26.77 4.24 1.10
CA VAL A 321 -27.42 5.02 0.05
C VAL A 321 -26.75 4.71 -1.28
N ARG A 322 -27.57 4.36 -2.27
CA ARG A 322 -27.12 4.20 -3.66
C ARG A 322 -26.84 5.57 -4.25
N GLU A 323 -25.59 5.82 -4.59
CA GLU A 323 -25.12 7.12 -5.09
C GLU A 323 -25.07 7.16 -6.61
N LYS A 324 -24.58 6.08 -7.23
CA LYS A 324 -24.33 6.05 -8.67
C LYS A 324 -24.69 4.69 -9.26
N THR A 325 -25.18 4.72 -10.49
CA THR A 325 -25.35 3.54 -11.35
C THR A 325 -24.46 3.72 -12.56
N ILE A 326 -23.66 2.70 -12.87
CA ILE A 326 -22.79 2.66 -14.05
C ILE A 326 -23.37 1.59 -14.96
N ASP A 327 -23.96 1.99 -16.08
CA ASP A 327 -24.40 1.06 -17.12
C ASP A 327 -23.19 0.65 -17.97
N LEU A 328 -22.78 -0.62 -17.86
CA LEU A 328 -21.61 -1.15 -18.55
C LEU A 328 -21.88 -1.38 -20.03
N SER A 329 -23.12 -1.70 -20.40
CA SER A 329 -23.52 -1.94 -21.80
C SER A 329 -23.57 -0.66 -22.61
N ASP A 330 -23.99 0.44 -22.00
CA ASP A 330 -23.92 1.77 -22.61
C ASP A 330 -22.49 2.34 -22.61
N LEU A 331 -21.69 2.01 -21.59
CA LEU A 331 -20.36 2.59 -21.42
C LEU A 331 -19.27 1.89 -22.23
N LEU A 332 -19.30 0.56 -22.30
CA LEU A 332 -18.21 -0.26 -22.83
C LEU A 332 -18.59 -0.87 -24.19
N PRO A 333 -17.62 -1.06 -25.11
CA PRO A 333 -17.83 -1.72 -26.38
C PRO A 333 -17.94 -3.25 -26.20
N LEU A 334 -19.08 -3.68 -25.65
CA LEU A 334 -19.36 -5.08 -25.34
C LEU A 334 -20.07 -5.79 -26.49
N SER A 335 -19.72 -7.05 -26.70
CA SER A 335 -20.51 -7.96 -27.51
C SER A 335 -21.56 -8.67 -26.65
N ALA A 336 -22.58 -9.25 -27.29
CA ALA A 336 -23.60 -10.04 -26.58
C ALA A 336 -23.02 -11.23 -25.79
N LYS A 337 -21.80 -11.70 -26.13
CA LYS A 337 -21.12 -12.75 -25.36
C LYS A 337 -20.48 -12.20 -24.09
N ASP A 338 -19.94 -10.98 -24.13
CA ASP A 338 -19.20 -10.40 -23.00
C ASP A 338 -20.08 -10.13 -21.79
N VAL A 339 -21.30 -9.67 -22.06
CA VAL A 339 -22.34 -9.33 -21.08
C VAL A 339 -22.51 -10.42 -20.01
N TRP A 340 -22.55 -11.69 -20.40
CA TRP A 340 -22.75 -12.83 -19.49
C TRP A 340 -21.55 -13.15 -18.58
N TYR A 341 -20.40 -12.52 -18.82
CA TYR A 341 -19.15 -12.81 -18.10
C TYR A 341 -18.51 -11.56 -17.49
N LEU A 342 -19.25 -10.44 -17.44
CA LEU A 342 -18.80 -9.24 -16.76
C LEU A 342 -18.59 -9.54 -15.28
N THR A 343 -17.43 -9.19 -14.76
CA THR A 343 -17.13 -9.30 -13.33
C THR A 343 -16.29 -8.13 -12.86
N ILE A 344 -16.52 -7.68 -11.62
CA ILE A 344 -15.61 -6.74 -10.97
C ILE A 344 -14.34 -7.51 -10.65
N PHE A 345 -13.25 -7.08 -11.28
CA PHE A 345 -11.96 -7.77 -11.22
C PHE A 345 -10.99 -7.13 -10.23
N GLY A 346 -11.14 -5.83 -9.97
CA GLY A 346 -10.27 -5.08 -9.09
C GLY A 346 -10.71 -3.63 -8.91
N PHE A 347 -10.14 -2.97 -7.91
CA PHE A 347 -10.29 -1.53 -7.73
C PHE A 347 -8.95 -0.92 -7.28
N ALA A 348 -8.49 0.10 -7.99
CA ALA A 348 -7.31 0.87 -7.61
C ALA A 348 -7.75 2.03 -6.72
N GLU A 349 -7.62 1.87 -5.41
CA GLU A 349 -8.17 2.82 -4.42
C GLU A 349 -7.63 4.25 -4.58
N ASP A 350 -6.31 4.41 -4.76
CA ASP A 350 -5.65 5.72 -4.86
C ASP A 350 -6.06 6.47 -6.15
N ASP A 351 -6.30 5.73 -7.23
CA ASP A 351 -6.64 6.26 -8.55
C ASP A 351 -8.16 6.31 -8.80
N LYS A 352 -8.97 5.70 -7.91
CA LYS A 352 -10.42 5.47 -8.04
C LYS A 352 -10.84 4.75 -9.33
N VAL A 353 -9.99 3.84 -9.81
CA VAL A 353 -10.21 3.11 -11.05
C VAL A 353 -10.82 1.74 -10.77
N LEU A 354 -11.98 1.47 -11.38
CA LEU A 354 -12.65 0.17 -11.38
C LEU A 354 -12.12 -0.68 -12.52
N LEU A 355 -11.78 -1.95 -12.26
CA LEU A 355 -11.40 -2.92 -13.27
C LEU A 355 -12.55 -3.89 -13.49
N ILE A 356 -13.08 -3.91 -14.71
CA ILE A 356 -14.11 -4.86 -15.16
C ILE A 356 -13.46 -5.85 -16.11
N ARG A 357 -13.75 -7.13 -15.90
CA ARG A 357 -13.23 -8.23 -16.73
C ARG A 357 -14.33 -8.78 -17.63
N THR A 358 -13.95 -9.14 -18.85
CA THR A 358 -14.64 -10.07 -19.75
C THR A 358 -13.74 -11.30 -19.99
N PRO A 359 -14.15 -12.33 -20.75
CA PRO A 359 -13.30 -13.51 -20.99
C PRO A 359 -11.99 -13.19 -21.69
N ASP A 360 -11.94 -12.13 -22.51
CA ASP A 360 -10.82 -11.79 -23.38
C ASP A 360 -10.21 -10.41 -23.11
N ARG A 361 -10.85 -9.57 -22.30
CA ARG A 361 -10.48 -8.16 -22.09
C ARG A 361 -10.62 -7.73 -20.63
N ILE A 362 -9.88 -6.68 -20.30
CA ILE A 362 -10.00 -5.94 -19.05
C ILE A 362 -10.24 -4.48 -19.40
N PHE A 363 -11.24 -3.88 -18.75
CA PHE A 363 -11.57 -2.46 -18.86
C PHE A 363 -11.21 -1.77 -17.55
N THR A 364 -10.39 -0.73 -17.61
CA THR A 364 -10.20 0.19 -16.48
C THR A 364 -11.15 1.37 -16.67
N ILE A 365 -12.04 1.62 -15.71
CA ILE A 365 -13.04 2.69 -15.74
C ILE A 365 -12.70 3.68 -14.63
N GLN A 366 -12.49 4.94 -14.99
CA GLN A 366 -12.30 5.99 -14.01
C GLN A 366 -13.66 6.42 -13.43
N VAL A 367 -13.92 6.10 -12.15
CA VAL A 367 -15.28 6.18 -11.55
C VAL A 367 -15.85 7.59 -11.51
N GLU A 368 -15.03 8.64 -11.52
CA GLU A 368 -15.54 10.01 -11.58
C GLU A 368 -15.90 10.41 -13.01
N SER A 369 -14.95 10.27 -13.94
CA SER A 369 -15.08 10.76 -15.32
C SER A 369 -15.83 9.82 -16.27
N MET A 370 -16.07 8.57 -15.86
CA MET A 370 -16.56 7.46 -16.69
C MET A 370 -15.66 7.14 -17.90
N LYS A 371 -14.47 7.72 -18.04
CA LYS A 371 -13.56 7.36 -19.11
C LYS A 371 -13.01 5.95 -18.87
N PHE A 372 -12.90 5.16 -19.92
CA PHE A 372 -12.33 3.83 -19.84
C PHE A 372 -11.10 3.65 -20.74
N VAL A 373 -10.30 2.65 -20.40
CA VAL A 373 -9.23 2.10 -21.26
C VAL A 373 -9.39 0.60 -21.31
N GLN A 374 -9.17 0.01 -22.47
CA GLN A 374 -9.29 -1.43 -22.70
C GLN A 374 -7.91 -2.08 -22.86
N PHE A 375 -7.77 -3.26 -22.29
CA PHE A 375 -6.58 -4.12 -22.40
C PHE A 375 -7.01 -5.51 -22.84
N LYS A 376 -6.17 -6.17 -23.64
CA LYS A 376 -6.33 -7.60 -23.92
C LYS A 376 -5.93 -8.38 -22.67
N MET A 377 -6.75 -9.35 -22.28
CA MET A 377 -6.45 -10.27 -21.21
C MET A 377 -5.60 -11.42 -21.77
N HIS A 378 -4.51 -11.75 -21.08
CA HIS A 378 -3.62 -12.84 -21.48
C HIS A 378 -3.77 -14.09 -20.62
N TYR A 379 -4.61 -14.02 -19.57
CA TYR A 379 -4.70 -15.02 -18.52
C TYR A 379 -6.16 -15.32 -18.22
N ALA A 380 -6.58 -16.58 -18.35
CA ALA A 380 -8.00 -16.93 -18.37
C ALA A 380 -8.61 -17.20 -16.98
N ASP A 381 -7.80 -17.48 -15.95
CA ASP A 381 -8.32 -18.17 -14.77
C ASP A 381 -8.32 -17.37 -13.45
N SER A 382 -7.69 -16.18 -13.40
CA SER A 382 -7.69 -15.36 -12.17
C SER A 382 -9.07 -14.73 -11.92
N SER A 383 -9.63 -14.90 -10.73
CA SER A 383 -10.93 -14.28 -10.35
C SER A 383 -10.79 -12.84 -9.85
N ILE A 384 -9.59 -12.46 -9.38
CA ILE A 384 -9.27 -11.15 -8.80
C ILE A 384 -7.94 -10.66 -9.38
N CYS A 385 -7.77 -9.34 -9.49
CA CYS A 385 -6.48 -8.70 -9.69
C CYS A 385 -6.20 -7.65 -8.62
N TYR A 386 -4.92 -7.31 -8.53
CA TYR A 386 -4.36 -6.45 -7.50
C TYR A 386 -3.68 -5.25 -8.18
N PRO A 387 -4.39 -4.11 -8.31
CA PRO A 387 -3.83 -2.91 -8.92
C PRO A 387 -2.57 -2.44 -8.20
N PHE A 388 -1.53 -2.14 -8.98
CA PHE A 388 -0.20 -1.79 -8.49
C PHE A 388 0.19 -0.38 -8.92
N SER A 389 0.07 0.55 -7.98
CA SER A 389 0.53 1.93 -8.11
C SER A 389 1.85 2.10 -7.36
N SER A 390 2.88 2.57 -8.06
CA SER A 390 4.20 2.81 -7.47
C SER A 390 5.02 3.81 -8.29
N VAL A 391 6.00 4.45 -7.63
CA VAL A 391 6.94 5.35 -8.31
C VAL A 391 8.10 4.51 -8.84
N TYR A 392 7.95 4.02 -10.07
CA TYR A 392 9.00 3.25 -10.75
C TYR A 392 9.98 4.20 -11.43
N THR A 393 11.19 4.26 -10.91
CA THR A 393 12.32 4.95 -11.55
C THR A 393 13.09 3.87 -12.29
N ALA A 394 12.89 3.76 -13.61
CA ALA A 394 13.55 2.73 -14.42
C ALA A 394 15.03 2.64 -14.06
N GLY A 395 15.49 1.43 -13.71
CA GLY A 395 16.91 1.21 -13.46
C GLY A 395 17.67 1.64 -14.70
N MET A 396 18.55 2.64 -14.55
CA MET A 396 19.44 3.11 -15.61
C MET A 396 20.57 2.09 -15.89
N GLY A 397 20.26 0.81 -15.81
CA GLY A 397 21.11 -0.30 -16.22
C GLY A 397 21.02 -0.44 -17.73
N LEU A 398 22.17 -0.41 -18.38
CA LEU A 398 22.32 -0.66 -19.81
C LEU A 398 21.68 -2.00 -20.18
N GLY A 399 20.81 -1.97 -21.19
CA GLY A 399 20.46 -3.06 -22.09
C GLY A 399 19.97 -4.35 -21.45
N ASP A 400 18.67 -4.58 -21.52
CA ASP A 400 18.16 -5.87 -21.98
C ASP A 400 16.95 -5.57 -22.87
N GLU A 401 17.21 -5.63 -24.18
CA GLU A 401 16.19 -5.73 -25.21
C GLU A 401 15.65 -7.15 -25.17
N ASP A 402 14.54 -7.35 -24.45
CA ASP A 402 13.60 -8.41 -24.79
C ASP A 402 12.33 -7.72 -25.30
N GLU A 403 12.41 -7.26 -26.56
CA GLU A 403 11.23 -7.19 -27.40
C GLU A 403 10.74 -8.61 -27.61
N HIS A 404 9.61 -9.01 -27.02
CA HIS A 404 8.58 -9.78 -27.72
C HIS A 404 7.24 -9.72 -26.98
N GLU A 405 6.18 -9.58 -27.79
CA GLU A 405 4.75 -9.53 -27.49
C GLU A 405 4.20 -8.26 -26.82
N GLY A 406 3.90 -7.28 -27.67
CA GLY A 406 3.12 -6.10 -27.33
C GLY A 406 1.68 -6.44 -26.95
N ALA A 407 1.22 -5.88 -25.82
CA ALA A 407 -0.21 -5.66 -25.61
C ALA A 407 -0.68 -4.58 -26.61
N GLU A 408 -1.55 -4.96 -27.54
CA GLU A 408 -2.27 -4.03 -28.40
C GLU A 408 -3.29 -3.25 -27.55
N LEU A 409 -3.03 -1.96 -27.41
CA LEU A 409 -3.98 -1.01 -26.85
C LEU A 409 -4.92 -0.60 -27.99
N LEU A 410 -6.17 -1.02 -27.91
CA LEU A 410 -7.21 -0.47 -28.78
C LEU A 410 -7.76 0.78 -28.09
N LEU A 411 -7.50 1.93 -28.71
CA LEU A 411 -8.04 3.23 -28.30
C LEU A 411 -9.14 3.59 -29.28
N ASN A 412 -10.32 3.95 -28.78
CA ASN A 412 -11.26 4.73 -29.56
C ASN A 412 -11.61 6.02 -28.81
N ALA A 413 -11.68 7.08 -29.60
CA ALA A 413 -11.97 8.46 -29.22
C ALA A 413 -13.43 8.68 -28.83
#